data_AF-A0AAW2C3Q8-F1
#
_entry.id   AF-A0AAW2C3Q8-F1
#
_cell.length_a   1.000
_cell.length_b   1.000
_cell.length_c   1.000
_cell.angle_alpha   90.00
_cell.angle_beta   90.00
_cell.angle_gamma   90.00
#
_symmetry.space_group_name_H-M   'P 1'
#
loop_
_entity.id
_entity.type
_entity.pdbx_description
1 polymer ?
#
loop_
_entity_poly.entity_id
_entity_poly.type
_entity_poly.pdbx_seq_one_letter_code
_entity_poly.pdbx_strand_id
1 'polypeptide(L)'
;MSTTSTASTPAPAPAPRPPTSTTSESQSLFGEEVESVPVENSQQQGTTHLKLHIAKSCPSALREASPPREGPDIRKQVLVKQHNRTRSKGISSPSVFNEEDQKASRRDLARMVILHEYPLAIVDHVGFRDFVGGLRPNFKIVGRNTLKRDIKKIYNEKKQKTMVEIDKNASKVAITTDLWTANNSKRFFMVITAHYISDSRTLESRVIRFIRMPSPHDKYSLSKILLECLADWNIDLKLSAITVDNATNNDGLMKLILDKLQASSLILGGKLLHVRRAAHILKLVVQEGLNVIGDGIEKVRSSVYFWTQLPKRTEIFEKISRQSHIASTKELVLDCRTRWNSTYLMLSIALIYKDVFPRLLCCEPQYQSAPTNRDWEVAQIVCEKLGYFHKVTKLLSGTTYPTANHYFPSVFQLKMELNQWLSSEDELVKKMAAKMLAKFEKYWSDVHDIMSLTIVLDPRYKLMLLTFFLIKCMVVRLTKKLTRLRTFFLSYLQSMS
;
A
#
# COMPACT_ATOMS: atom_id res chain seq x y z
N MET A 1 2.88 -61.00 -82.60
CA MET A 1 4.08 -60.14 -82.60
C MET A 1 4.31 -59.73 -81.13
N SER A 2 5.08 -60.48 -80.33
CA SER A 2 6.56 -60.42 -80.20
C SER A 2 7.03 -59.03 -79.77
N THR A 3 7.82 -58.74 -78.73
CA THR A 3 8.76 -59.45 -77.81
C THR A 3 9.27 -58.33 -76.87
N THR A 4 9.17 -58.39 -75.53
CA THR A 4 10.19 -58.81 -74.52
C THR A 4 11.59 -58.16 -74.53
N SER A 5 12.08 -57.88 -73.31
CA SER A 5 13.48 -57.81 -72.82
C SER A 5 14.26 -56.49 -73.07
N THR A 6 15.22 -55.98 -72.27
CA THR A 6 15.85 -56.26 -70.95
C THR A 6 16.81 -55.07 -70.65
N ALA A 7 16.80 -54.50 -69.44
CA ALA A 7 17.85 -54.55 -68.38
C ALA A 7 19.23 -53.89 -68.63
N SER A 8 19.61 -52.97 -67.73
CA SER A 8 20.91 -53.01 -66.99
C SER A 8 20.95 -52.04 -65.79
N THR A 9 21.24 -52.62 -64.62
CA THR A 9 21.52 -52.07 -63.26
C THR A 9 23.00 -51.63 -63.14
N PRO A 10 23.53 -50.96 -62.07
CA PRO A 10 23.60 -51.46 -60.66
C PRO A 10 23.45 -50.31 -59.60
N ALA A 11 23.50 -50.43 -58.26
CA ALA A 11 23.90 -51.42 -57.26
C ALA A 11 23.19 -51.11 -55.90
N PRO A 12 23.23 -52.00 -54.88
CA PRO A 12 22.27 -52.03 -53.76
C PRO A 12 22.76 -51.37 -52.46
N ALA A 13 21.81 -50.86 -51.66
CA ALA A 13 22.02 -50.43 -50.27
C ALA A 13 21.75 -51.59 -49.29
N PRO A 14 22.55 -51.77 -48.22
CA PRO A 14 22.40 -52.90 -47.31
C PRO A 14 21.37 -52.64 -46.19
N ALA A 15 20.77 -53.73 -45.71
CA ALA A 15 19.81 -53.81 -44.61
C ALA A 15 20.39 -54.67 -43.44
N PRO A 16 19.68 -54.93 -42.32
CA PRO A 16 20.11 -54.59 -40.96
C PRO A 16 20.47 -55.80 -40.06
N ARG A 17 21.02 -55.58 -38.86
CA ARG A 17 20.99 -56.57 -37.75
C ARG A 17 20.89 -55.94 -36.33
N PRO A 18 20.29 -56.66 -35.35
CA PRO A 18 20.00 -56.22 -33.97
C PRO A 18 20.95 -56.91 -32.93
N PRO A 19 20.60 -56.99 -31.63
CA PRO A 19 20.84 -56.03 -30.55
C PRO A 19 21.94 -56.50 -29.56
N THR A 20 22.47 -55.59 -28.73
CA THR A 20 23.19 -55.96 -27.50
C THR A 20 22.65 -55.18 -26.31
N SER A 21 22.41 -55.94 -25.25
CA SER A 21 21.76 -55.60 -24.00
C SER A 21 22.67 -54.87 -23.01
N THR A 22 22.14 -53.78 -22.44
CA THR A 22 22.23 -53.30 -21.05
C THR A 22 23.39 -53.77 -20.15
N THR A 23 24.20 -52.82 -19.71
CA THR A 23 24.58 -52.66 -18.29
C THR A 23 24.68 -51.17 -17.94
N SER A 24 24.25 -50.86 -16.72
CA SER A 24 24.16 -49.56 -16.06
C SER A 24 25.49 -48.79 -16.01
N GLU A 25 25.44 -47.46 -16.10
CA GLU A 25 26.11 -46.57 -15.14
C GLU A 25 25.75 -45.09 -15.36
N SER A 26 25.37 -44.46 -14.25
CA SER A 26 25.21 -43.03 -14.04
C SER A 26 26.55 -42.30 -14.15
N GLN A 27 26.66 -41.21 -14.93
CA GLN A 27 27.42 -40.00 -14.56
C GLN A 27 27.26 -38.83 -15.55
N SER A 28 27.58 -37.66 -15.00
CA SER A 28 27.45 -36.27 -15.43
C SER A 28 27.83 -35.89 -16.87
N LEU A 29 27.03 -34.99 -17.45
CA LEU A 29 27.44 -34.08 -18.53
C LEU A 29 27.10 -32.63 -18.12
N PHE A 30 27.96 -32.05 -17.30
CA PHE A 30 28.22 -30.60 -17.31
C PHE A 30 29.49 -30.41 -18.13
N GLY A 31 29.37 -29.74 -19.27
CA GLY A 31 30.51 -29.50 -20.16
C GLY A 31 30.10 -28.79 -21.43
N GLU A 32 29.64 -27.54 -21.31
CA GLU A 32 29.82 -26.56 -22.39
C GLU A 32 30.32 -25.25 -21.77
N GLU A 33 31.42 -24.78 -22.34
CA GLU A 33 32.27 -23.68 -21.88
C GLU A 33 31.53 -22.34 -21.98
N VAL A 34 31.49 -21.62 -20.85
CA VAL A 34 31.14 -20.20 -20.82
C VAL A 34 32.44 -19.42 -20.95
N GLU A 35 32.60 -18.69 -22.06
CA GLU A 35 33.69 -17.74 -22.27
C GLU A 35 33.83 -16.81 -21.06
N SER A 36 35.05 -16.75 -20.52
CA SER A 36 35.44 -15.94 -19.37
C SER A 36 35.37 -14.45 -19.69
N VAL A 37 34.45 -13.76 -19.04
CA VAL A 37 34.43 -12.29 -18.96
C VAL A 37 35.55 -11.82 -18.02
N PRO A 38 36.34 -10.76 -18.33
CA PRO A 38 37.46 -10.35 -17.50
C PRO A 38 37.00 -9.87 -16.11
N VAL A 39 37.67 -10.35 -15.07
CA VAL A 39 37.50 -9.90 -13.69
C VAL A 39 38.12 -8.50 -13.55
N GLU A 40 37.30 -7.47 -13.64
CA GLU A 40 37.68 -6.13 -13.17
C GLU A 40 37.71 -6.09 -11.63
N ASN A 41 38.80 -5.53 -11.11
CA ASN A 41 39.15 -5.29 -9.70
C ASN A 41 38.00 -5.30 -8.68
N SER A 42 38.09 -6.22 -7.72
CA SER A 42 37.15 -6.47 -6.61
C SER A 42 37.18 -5.43 -5.47
N GLN A 43 37.67 -4.21 -5.68
CA GLN A 43 37.71 -3.17 -4.64
C GLN A 43 36.52 -2.19 -4.64
N GLN A 44 35.57 -2.28 -5.57
CA GLN A 44 34.45 -1.33 -5.66
C GLN A 44 33.05 -1.89 -5.31
N GLN A 45 32.96 -3.14 -4.84
CA GLN A 45 31.67 -3.77 -4.50
C GLN A 45 31.32 -3.74 -3.00
N GLY A 46 31.88 -2.79 -2.24
CA GLY A 46 31.55 -2.60 -0.82
C GLY A 46 30.39 -1.63 -0.59
N THR A 47 29.61 -1.85 0.47
CA THR A 47 28.65 -0.86 1.01
C THR A 47 29.34 0.37 1.62
N THR A 48 30.67 0.44 1.56
CA THR A 48 31.51 1.51 2.11
C THR A 48 31.11 2.89 1.59
N HIS A 49 30.77 3.00 0.29
CA HIS A 49 30.29 4.25 -0.29
C HIS A 49 28.89 4.65 0.24
N LEU A 50 28.03 3.67 0.52
CA LEU A 50 26.72 3.91 1.15
C LEU A 50 26.89 4.30 2.61
N LYS A 51 27.78 3.65 3.36
CA LYS A 51 28.08 4.02 4.75
C LYS A 51 28.66 5.44 4.81
N LEU A 52 29.54 5.79 3.88
CA LEU A 52 30.08 7.15 3.74
C LEU A 52 29.01 8.16 3.33
N HIS A 53 28.12 7.83 2.39
CA HIS A 53 27.00 8.70 2.00
C HIS A 53 25.98 8.86 3.13
N ILE A 54 25.63 7.80 3.85
CA ILE A 54 24.75 7.84 5.02
C ILE A 54 25.39 8.71 6.11
N ALA A 55 26.68 8.50 6.41
CA ALA A 55 27.39 9.25 7.42
C ALA A 55 27.58 10.74 7.07
N LYS A 56 27.87 11.07 5.81
CA LYS A 56 28.16 12.44 5.37
C LYS A 56 26.93 13.22 4.90
N SER A 57 25.91 12.54 4.40
CA SER A 57 24.78 13.17 3.71
C SER A 57 23.43 12.81 4.33
N CYS A 58 23.22 11.62 4.90
CA CYS A 58 21.95 11.22 5.53
C CYS A 58 22.08 10.83 7.03
N PRO A 59 22.48 11.72 7.96
CA PRO A 59 22.70 11.34 9.36
C PRO A 59 21.45 10.79 10.06
N SER A 60 20.26 11.20 9.62
CA SER A 60 18.97 10.76 10.15
C SER A 60 18.66 9.27 9.87
N ALA A 61 19.21 8.68 8.80
CA ALA A 61 18.96 7.29 8.43
C ALA A 61 19.55 6.27 9.44
N LEU A 62 20.53 6.68 10.25
CA LEU A 62 21.11 5.83 11.30
C LEU A 62 20.18 5.65 12.51
N ARG A 63 19.14 6.48 12.67
CA ARG A 63 18.21 6.42 13.81
C ARG A 63 16.99 5.52 13.59
N GLU A 64 16.70 5.09 12.36
CA GLU A 64 15.43 4.41 12.02
C GLU A 64 15.52 2.88 11.89
N ALA A 65 16.63 2.24 12.30
CA ALA A 65 16.81 0.79 12.25
C ALA A 65 16.00 0.00 13.31
N SER A 66 14.80 0.46 13.68
CA SER A 66 13.87 -0.27 14.54
C SER A 66 12.69 -0.82 13.72
N PRO A 67 12.19 -2.03 14.01
CA PRO A 67 11.02 -2.57 13.32
C PRO A 67 9.80 -1.67 13.52
N PRO A 68 8.82 -1.69 12.59
CA PRO A 68 7.64 -0.82 12.67
C PRO A 68 6.87 -1.12 13.95
N ARG A 69 7.01 -0.27 14.96
CA ARG A 69 6.06 -0.22 16.06
C ARG A 69 4.73 0.20 15.46
N GLU A 70 3.66 -0.48 15.84
CA GLU A 70 2.31 0.02 15.56
C GLU A 70 2.25 1.47 16.01
N GLY A 71 2.06 2.37 15.05
CA GLY A 71 1.99 3.79 15.36
C GLY A 71 0.87 3.99 16.36
N PRO A 72 1.13 4.49 17.58
CA PRO A 72 0.04 4.78 18.49
C PRO A 72 -0.83 5.85 17.83
N ASP A 73 -2.15 5.71 18.03
CA ASP A 73 -3.19 6.66 17.63
C ASP A 73 -2.66 8.10 17.68
N ILE A 74 -2.85 8.85 16.59
CA ILE A 74 -2.43 10.26 16.48
C ILE A 74 -2.92 11.05 17.69
N ARG A 75 -4.10 10.71 18.23
CA ARG A 75 -4.65 11.30 19.46
C ARG A 75 -3.78 11.04 20.69
N LYS A 76 -3.23 9.83 20.86
CA LYS A 76 -2.30 9.47 21.95
C LYS A 76 -0.94 10.16 21.80
N GLN A 77 -0.44 10.35 20.57
CA GLN A 77 0.83 11.07 20.35
C GLN A 77 0.75 12.57 20.65
N VAL A 78 -0.40 13.21 20.36
CA VAL A 78 -0.63 14.62 20.70
C VAL A 78 -0.64 14.83 22.21
N LEU A 79 -1.25 13.91 22.97
CA LEU A 79 -1.32 13.98 24.44
C LEU A 79 0.07 13.83 25.09
N VAL A 80 0.92 12.92 24.61
CA VAL A 80 2.24 12.63 25.23
C VAL A 80 3.30 13.70 24.89
N LYS A 81 3.30 14.27 23.67
CA LYS A 81 4.30 15.29 23.28
C LYS A 81 4.13 16.66 23.98
N GLN A 82 3.01 16.89 24.69
CA GLN A 82 2.71 18.18 25.31
C GLN A 82 3.15 18.33 26.76
N HIS A 83 3.43 17.23 27.48
CA HIS A 83 3.87 17.33 28.90
C HIS A 83 5.20 18.10 29.07
N ASN A 84 6.04 18.18 28.03
CA ASN A 84 7.36 18.84 28.08
C ASN A 84 7.40 20.23 27.39
N ARG A 85 6.25 20.81 27.03
CA ARG A 85 6.19 22.19 26.50
C ARG A 85 5.68 23.16 27.55
N THR A 86 6.45 23.38 28.61
CA THR A 86 6.33 24.58 29.43
C THR A 86 6.72 25.78 28.58
N ARG A 87 5.73 26.55 28.13
CA ARG A 87 5.96 27.89 27.59
C ARG A 87 6.44 28.74 28.77
N SER A 88 7.74 29.01 28.89
CA SER A 88 8.23 30.05 29.80
C SER A 88 7.79 31.40 29.25
N LYS A 89 6.60 31.85 29.64
CA LYS A 89 6.31 33.27 29.70
C LYS A 89 6.48 33.65 31.16
N GLY A 90 7.55 34.39 31.45
CA GLY A 90 7.74 35.02 32.74
C GLY A 90 6.46 35.77 33.13
N ILE A 91 6.13 35.71 34.42
CA ILE A 91 5.02 36.45 35.00
C ILE A 91 5.39 37.94 34.87
N SER A 92 5.02 38.56 33.77
CA SER A 92 5.01 40.01 33.63
C SER A 92 3.72 40.52 34.28
N SER A 93 3.88 41.54 35.13
CA SER A 93 2.91 42.51 35.70
C SER A 93 1.48 42.47 35.13
N PRO A 94 0.41 42.75 35.93
CA PRO A 94 -0.99 42.73 35.47
C PRO A 94 -1.20 43.66 34.26
N SER A 95 -0.98 43.12 33.06
CA SER A 95 -1.15 43.84 31.80
C SER A 95 -2.63 43.87 31.48
N VAL A 96 -3.16 45.06 31.21
CA VAL A 96 -4.53 45.25 30.72
C VAL A 96 -4.75 44.36 29.50
N PHE A 97 -5.78 43.51 29.56
CA PHE A 97 -6.15 42.64 28.45
C PHE A 97 -6.48 43.49 27.22
N ASN A 98 -5.68 43.36 26.17
CA ASN A 98 -5.78 44.21 24.98
C ASN A 98 -6.29 43.43 23.75
N GLU A 99 -6.38 44.11 22.60
CA GLU A 99 -6.82 43.45 21.37
C GLU A 99 -5.87 42.35 20.87
N GLU A 100 -4.57 42.47 21.15
CA GLU A 100 -3.59 41.46 20.74
C GLU A 100 -3.76 40.18 21.55
N ASP A 101 -4.02 40.29 22.86
CA ASP A 101 -4.39 39.18 23.73
C ASP A 101 -5.65 38.46 23.25
N GLN A 102 -6.66 39.23 22.82
CA GLN A 102 -7.90 38.69 22.25
C GLN A 102 -7.62 37.92 20.96
N LYS A 103 -6.78 38.47 20.06
CA LYS A 103 -6.37 37.81 18.80
C LYS A 103 -5.56 36.53 19.07
N ALA A 104 -4.63 36.56 20.01
CA ALA A 104 -3.82 35.41 20.40
C ALA A 104 -4.69 34.29 21.00
N SER A 105 -5.58 34.63 21.94
CA SER A 105 -6.48 33.67 22.58
C SER A 105 -7.45 33.04 21.58
N ARG A 106 -7.98 33.82 20.62
CA ARG A 106 -8.79 33.28 19.51
C ARG A 106 -8.01 32.30 18.62
N ARG A 107 -6.76 32.62 18.32
CA ARG A 107 -5.88 31.72 17.55
C ARG A 107 -5.65 30.42 18.28
N ASP A 108 -5.41 30.47 19.60
CA ASP A 108 -5.21 29.27 20.42
C ASP A 108 -6.50 28.45 20.55
N LEU A 109 -7.67 29.08 20.68
CA LEU A 109 -8.98 28.40 20.62
C LEU A 109 -9.18 27.67 19.27
N ALA A 110 -8.93 28.34 18.14
CA ALA A 110 -9.03 27.72 16.82
C ALA A 110 -8.05 26.56 16.67
N ARG A 111 -6.81 26.69 17.20
CA ARG A 111 -5.83 25.61 17.21
C ARG A 111 -6.26 24.43 18.05
N MET A 112 -6.85 24.65 19.23
CA MET A 112 -7.38 23.60 20.09
C MET A 112 -8.47 22.81 19.34
N VAL A 113 -9.39 23.52 18.68
CA VAL A 113 -10.46 22.90 17.89
C VAL A 113 -9.90 22.06 16.73
N ILE A 114 -8.88 22.57 16.03
CA ILE A 114 -8.20 21.81 14.96
C ILE A 114 -7.50 20.58 15.53
N LEU A 115 -6.74 20.75 16.61
CA LEU A 115 -5.86 19.72 17.16
C LEU A 115 -6.63 18.55 17.76
N HIS A 116 -7.77 18.84 18.39
CA HIS A 116 -8.59 17.86 19.09
C HIS A 116 -9.88 17.52 18.35
N GLU A 117 -10.03 18.00 17.11
CA GLU A 117 -11.19 17.75 16.25
C GLU A 117 -12.52 18.11 16.92
N TYR A 118 -12.53 19.14 17.76
CA TYR A 118 -13.74 19.52 18.48
C TYR A 118 -14.83 20.03 17.52
N PRO A 119 -16.11 19.73 17.79
CA PRO A 119 -17.20 20.35 17.06
C PRO A 119 -17.11 21.86 17.17
N LEU A 120 -17.38 22.58 16.07
CA LEU A 120 -17.39 24.04 16.09
C LEU A 120 -18.37 24.60 17.14
N ALA A 121 -19.41 23.83 17.48
CA ALA A 121 -20.41 24.17 18.49
C ALA A 121 -19.86 24.26 19.92
N ILE A 122 -18.63 23.82 20.20
CA ILE A 122 -18.03 23.91 21.54
C ILE A 122 -18.07 25.34 22.11
N VAL A 123 -17.97 26.38 21.28
CA VAL A 123 -18.02 27.79 21.70
C VAL A 123 -19.41 28.27 22.13
N ASP A 124 -20.44 27.49 21.82
CA ASP A 124 -21.82 27.74 22.21
C ASP A 124 -22.21 26.97 23.49
N HIS A 125 -21.38 26.01 23.93
CA HIS A 125 -21.68 25.20 25.12
C HIS A 125 -21.52 26.04 26.39
N VAL A 126 -22.56 26.12 27.22
CA VAL A 126 -22.60 26.93 28.44
C VAL A 126 -21.41 26.64 29.36
N GLY A 127 -21.18 25.38 29.71
CA GLY A 127 -20.05 25.01 30.58
C GLY A 127 -18.66 25.34 30.01
N PHE A 128 -18.49 25.32 28.69
CA PHE A 128 -17.23 25.77 28.08
C PHE A 128 -17.05 27.29 28.21
N ARG A 129 -18.14 28.05 28.07
CA ARG A 129 -18.12 29.51 28.23
C ARG A 129 -17.85 29.92 29.67
N ASP A 130 -18.46 29.23 30.62
CA ASP A 130 -18.23 29.47 32.06
C ASP A 130 -16.78 29.14 32.44
N PHE A 131 -16.26 28.01 31.97
CA PHE A 131 -14.86 27.62 32.16
C PHE A 131 -13.89 28.68 31.64
N VAL A 132 -14.08 29.14 30.39
CA VAL A 132 -13.21 30.16 29.79
C VAL A 132 -13.38 31.52 30.49
N GLY A 133 -14.61 31.87 30.89
CA GLY A 133 -14.89 33.09 31.64
C GLY A 133 -14.21 33.10 33.01
N GLY A 134 -14.19 31.97 33.71
CA GLY A 134 -13.48 31.82 34.99
C GLY A 134 -11.96 31.91 34.85
N LEU A 135 -11.39 31.45 33.73
CA LEU A 135 -9.95 31.56 33.47
C LEU A 135 -9.52 32.95 32.98
N ARG A 136 -10.32 33.60 32.13
CA ARG A 136 -9.99 34.91 31.55
C ARG A 136 -11.26 35.74 31.32
N PRO A 137 -11.75 36.46 32.34
CA PRO A 137 -13.05 37.15 32.29
C PRO A 137 -13.21 38.15 31.14
N ASN A 138 -12.12 38.82 30.75
CA ASN A 138 -12.13 39.82 29.68
C ASN A 138 -12.08 39.22 28.26
N PHE A 139 -11.89 37.91 28.12
CA PHE A 139 -11.88 37.26 26.81
C PHE A 139 -13.30 37.16 26.24
N LYS A 140 -13.53 37.82 25.10
CA LYS A 140 -14.81 37.74 24.40
C LYS A 140 -14.87 36.48 23.55
N ILE A 141 -15.61 35.46 24.01
CA ILE A 141 -15.82 34.24 23.23
C ILE A 141 -16.49 34.57 21.89
N VAL A 142 -15.95 33.96 20.83
CA VAL A 142 -16.46 34.12 19.47
C VAL A 142 -17.50 33.06 19.14
N GLY A 143 -18.48 33.41 18.30
CA GLY A 143 -19.44 32.44 17.79
C GLY A 143 -18.85 31.51 16.72
N ARG A 144 -19.61 30.44 16.39
CA ARG A 144 -19.23 29.40 15.41
C ARG A 144 -18.69 29.93 14.07
N ASN A 145 -19.36 30.94 13.50
CA ASN A 145 -18.97 31.50 12.19
C ASN A 145 -17.62 32.21 12.23
N THR A 146 -17.34 32.90 13.33
CA THR A 146 -16.05 33.58 13.55
C THR A 146 -14.95 32.55 13.82
N LEU A 147 -15.20 31.52 14.64
CA LEU A 147 -14.27 30.42 14.83
C LEU A 147 -13.93 29.72 13.50
N LYS A 148 -14.94 29.45 12.66
CA LYS A 148 -14.74 28.88 11.31
C LYS A 148 -13.86 29.78 10.44
N ARG A 149 -14.03 31.10 10.51
CA ARG A 149 -13.18 32.07 9.79
C ARG A 149 -11.74 32.04 10.30
N ASP A 150 -11.55 31.94 11.61
CA ASP A 150 -10.22 31.86 12.24
C ASP A 150 -9.49 30.56 11.83
N ILE A 151 -10.20 29.43 11.79
CA ILE A 151 -9.67 28.16 11.28
C ILE A 151 -9.26 28.29 9.81
N LYS A 152 -10.11 28.90 8.96
CA LYS A 152 -9.76 29.16 7.55
C LYS A 152 -8.54 30.07 7.40
N LYS A 153 -8.39 31.07 8.26
CA LYS A 153 -7.20 31.94 8.28
C LYS A 153 -5.94 31.12 8.58
N ILE A 154 -5.97 30.25 9.60
CA ILE A 154 -4.86 29.35 9.93
C ILE A 154 -4.54 28.43 8.74
N TYR A 155 -5.56 27.86 8.10
CA TYR A 155 -5.37 27.03 6.91
C TYR A 155 -4.68 27.79 5.78
N ASN A 156 -5.16 28.99 5.43
CA ASN A 156 -4.57 29.80 4.35
C ASN A 156 -3.12 30.18 4.66
N GLU A 157 -2.83 30.62 5.91
CA GLU A 157 -1.47 30.90 6.36
C GLU A 157 -0.55 29.67 6.23
N LYS A 158 -1.04 28.48 6.60
CA LYS A 158 -0.23 27.25 6.50
C LYS A 158 -0.09 26.77 5.06
N LYS A 159 -1.14 26.90 4.22
CA LYS A 159 -1.09 26.60 2.78
C LYS A 159 0.01 27.42 2.12
N GLN A 160 0.01 28.74 2.32
CA GLN A 160 1.01 29.64 1.74
C GLN A 160 2.43 29.28 2.17
N LYS A 161 2.65 29.03 3.47
CA LYS A 161 3.95 28.58 3.98
C LYS A 161 4.40 27.27 3.33
N THR A 162 3.51 26.29 3.22
CA THR A 162 3.84 25.00 2.62
C THR A 162 4.04 25.08 1.11
N MET A 163 3.34 25.96 0.38
CA MET A 163 3.64 26.22 -1.03
C MET A 163 5.05 26.79 -1.21
N VAL A 164 5.46 27.75 -0.38
CA VAL A 164 6.83 28.30 -0.39
C VAL A 164 7.87 27.23 -0.02
N GLU A 165 7.57 26.37 0.96
CA GLU A 165 8.43 25.24 1.33
C GLU A 165 8.61 24.26 0.15
N ILE A 166 7.53 23.89 -0.53
CA ILE A 166 7.56 22.97 -1.69
C ILE A 166 8.29 23.60 -2.87
N ASP A 167 8.06 24.88 -3.15
CA ASP A 167 8.66 25.60 -4.27
C ASP A 167 10.20 25.65 -4.15
N LYS A 168 10.70 25.96 -2.96
CA LYS A 168 12.15 26.02 -2.67
C LYS A 168 12.83 24.65 -2.60
N ASN A 169 12.07 23.59 -2.31
CA ASN A 169 12.62 22.25 -2.15
C ASN A 169 13.04 21.67 -3.52
N ALA A 170 14.22 21.07 -3.61
CA ALA A 170 14.72 20.52 -4.88
C ALA A 170 14.01 19.23 -5.32
N SER A 171 13.27 18.56 -4.42
CA SER A 171 12.55 17.32 -4.71
C SER A 171 11.36 17.54 -5.62
N LYS A 172 11.06 16.53 -6.42
CA LYS A 172 9.80 16.42 -7.17
C LYS A 172 8.68 15.95 -6.24
N VAL A 173 7.44 16.30 -6.58
CA VAL A 173 6.24 15.99 -5.83
C VAL A 173 5.51 14.81 -6.48
N ALA A 174 5.29 13.75 -5.72
CA ALA A 174 4.40 12.66 -6.09
C ALA A 174 2.98 12.92 -5.54
N ILE A 175 1.96 12.58 -6.32
CA ILE A 175 0.57 12.72 -5.92
C ILE A 175 -0.03 11.34 -5.69
N THR A 176 -0.83 11.20 -4.64
CA THR A 176 -1.79 10.10 -4.52
C THR A 176 -3.20 10.69 -4.50
N THR A 177 -4.13 10.04 -5.18
CA THR A 177 -5.55 10.39 -5.10
C THR A 177 -6.36 9.18 -4.69
N ASP A 178 -7.31 9.38 -3.79
CA ASP A 178 -8.27 8.36 -3.39
C ASP A 178 -9.70 8.86 -3.54
N LEU A 179 -10.57 7.95 -3.99
CA LEU A 179 -11.95 8.21 -4.32
C LEU A 179 -12.84 7.20 -3.63
N TRP A 180 -13.85 7.66 -2.92
CA TRP A 180 -14.77 6.77 -2.24
C TRP A 180 -16.16 7.38 -2.12
N THR A 181 -17.14 6.49 -2.02
CA THR A 181 -18.52 6.84 -1.67
C THR A 181 -18.69 6.68 -0.17
N ALA A 182 -19.18 7.72 0.50
CA ALA A 182 -19.50 7.66 1.92
C ALA A 182 -20.75 6.80 2.16
N ASN A 183 -20.61 5.78 3.02
CA ASN A 183 -21.65 4.79 3.31
C ASN A 183 -22.97 5.41 3.80
N ASN A 184 -22.90 6.52 4.55
CA ASN A 184 -24.05 7.13 5.22
C ASN A 184 -24.84 8.13 4.36
N SER A 185 -24.33 8.52 3.20
CA SER A 185 -24.90 9.65 2.45
C SER A 185 -24.85 9.49 0.94
N LYS A 186 -24.32 8.37 0.42
CA LYS A 186 -24.06 8.14 -1.02
C LYS A 186 -23.29 9.30 -1.68
N ARG A 187 -22.55 10.09 -0.89
CA ARG A 187 -21.75 11.23 -1.36
C ARG A 187 -20.39 10.73 -1.81
N PHE A 188 -19.96 11.17 -2.98
CA PHE A 188 -18.65 10.86 -3.52
C PHE A 188 -17.62 11.88 -3.05
N PHE A 189 -16.47 11.41 -2.59
CA PHE A 189 -15.38 12.24 -2.10
C PHE A 189 -14.09 11.90 -2.84
N MET A 190 -13.24 12.91 -2.99
CA MET A 190 -11.89 12.80 -3.52
C MET A 190 -10.93 13.47 -2.55
N VAL A 191 -9.83 12.77 -2.25
CA VAL A 191 -8.69 13.33 -1.52
C VAL A 191 -7.47 13.30 -2.42
N ILE A 192 -6.69 14.38 -2.40
CA ILE A 192 -5.43 14.51 -3.11
C ILE A 192 -4.36 14.78 -2.07
N THR A 193 -3.32 13.94 -2.06
CA THR A 193 -2.20 14.03 -1.13
C THR A 193 -0.92 14.21 -1.92
N ALA A 194 -0.14 15.22 -1.57
CA ALA A 194 1.20 15.46 -2.07
C ALA A 194 2.23 14.78 -1.18
N HIS A 195 3.20 14.12 -1.80
CA HIS A 195 4.32 13.44 -1.16
C HIS A 195 5.62 13.95 -1.74
N TYR A 196 6.56 14.34 -0.88
CA TYR A 196 7.87 14.83 -1.30
C TYR A 196 8.90 14.57 -0.21
N ILE A 197 10.19 14.64 -0.57
CA ILE A 197 11.28 14.54 0.39
C ILE A 197 11.70 15.96 0.78
N SER A 198 11.59 16.29 2.06
CA SER A 198 12.01 17.60 2.59
C SER A 198 13.52 17.77 2.52
N ASP A 199 14.01 19.00 2.71
CA ASP A 199 15.45 19.28 2.79
C ASP A 199 16.11 18.57 3.99
N SER A 200 15.33 18.30 5.05
CA SER A 200 15.73 17.45 6.18
C SER A 200 15.73 15.94 5.87
N ARG A 201 15.52 15.56 4.61
CA ARG A 201 15.47 14.17 4.11
C ARG A 201 14.40 13.33 4.79
N THR A 202 13.28 13.96 5.16
CA THR A 202 12.10 13.29 5.69
C THR A 202 11.05 13.16 4.60
N LEU A 203 10.35 12.03 4.58
CA LEU A 203 9.18 11.87 3.72
C LEU A 203 8.02 12.69 4.29
N GLU A 204 7.62 13.73 3.56
CA GLU A 204 6.47 14.58 3.90
C GLU A 204 5.24 14.10 3.13
N SER A 205 4.10 14.02 3.83
CA SER A 205 2.80 13.71 3.22
C SER A 205 1.79 14.78 3.63
N ARG A 206 1.21 15.49 2.66
CA ARG A 206 0.30 16.62 2.89
C ARG A 206 -0.98 16.41 2.11
N VAL A 207 -2.12 16.35 2.81
CA VAL A 207 -3.43 16.42 2.14
C VAL A 207 -3.61 17.84 1.61
N ILE A 208 -3.59 17.97 0.28
CA ILE A 208 -3.65 19.26 -0.41
C ILE A 208 -5.06 19.60 -0.90
N ARG A 209 -5.92 18.58 -1.05
CA ARG A 209 -7.34 18.75 -1.33
C ARG A 209 -8.16 17.63 -0.72
N PHE A 210 -9.30 18.00 -0.15
CA PHE A 210 -10.36 17.09 0.25
C PHE A 210 -11.67 17.72 -0.20
N ILE A 211 -12.35 17.08 -1.14
CA ILE A 211 -13.53 17.67 -1.79
C ILE A 211 -14.65 16.65 -1.94
N ARG A 212 -15.89 17.12 -1.74
CA ARG A 212 -17.07 16.39 -2.19
C ARG A 212 -17.19 16.58 -3.69
N MET A 213 -17.13 15.47 -4.42
CA MET A 213 -17.24 15.45 -5.87
C MET A 213 -18.68 15.71 -6.31
N PRO A 214 -18.94 16.74 -7.15
CA PRO A 214 -20.22 16.87 -7.83
C PRO A 214 -20.35 15.79 -8.93
N SER A 215 -21.59 15.49 -9.32
CA SER A 215 -21.89 14.68 -10.50
C SER A 215 -21.65 15.52 -11.77
N PRO A 216 -21.18 14.95 -12.89
CA PRO A 216 -20.83 13.54 -13.10
C PRO A 216 -19.46 13.13 -12.53
N HIS A 217 -19.29 11.83 -12.25
CA HIS A 217 -18.02 11.25 -11.76
C HIS A 217 -17.21 10.62 -12.90
N ASP A 218 -17.12 11.32 -14.02
CA ASP A 218 -16.41 10.89 -15.21
C ASP A 218 -14.95 11.34 -15.23
N LYS A 219 -14.20 10.86 -16.22
CA LYS A 219 -12.78 11.19 -16.41
C LYS A 219 -12.52 12.71 -16.58
N TYR A 220 -13.48 13.46 -17.12
CA TYR A 220 -13.35 14.91 -17.38
C TYR A 220 -13.48 15.71 -16.09
N SER A 221 -14.47 15.37 -15.27
CA SER A 221 -14.72 16.04 -13.98
C SER A 221 -13.59 15.75 -12.99
N LEU A 222 -13.11 14.50 -12.97
CA LEU A 222 -11.98 14.10 -12.15
C LEU A 222 -10.67 14.78 -12.58
N SER A 223 -10.39 14.86 -13.89
CA SER A 223 -9.16 15.48 -14.39
C SER A 223 -9.16 16.98 -14.16
N LYS A 224 -10.32 17.65 -14.34
CA LYS A 224 -10.49 19.07 -14.02
C LYS A 224 -10.11 19.37 -12.57
N ILE A 225 -10.67 18.63 -11.61
CA ILE A 225 -10.41 18.86 -10.18
C ILE A 225 -8.94 18.59 -9.82
N LEU A 226 -8.32 17.58 -10.43
CA LEU A 226 -6.90 17.32 -10.23
C LEU A 226 -6.04 18.46 -10.81
N LEU A 227 -6.29 18.92 -12.04
CA LEU A 227 -5.57 20.04 -12.66
C LEU A 227 -5.74 21.34 -11.88
N GLU A 228 -6.96 21.67 -11.45
CA GLU A 228 -7.24 22.81 -10.57
C GLU A 228 -6.44 22.70 -9.27
N CYS A 229 -6.36 21.50 -8.69
CA CYS A 229 -5.56 21.29 -7.48
C CYS A 229 -4.06 21.49 -7.72
N LEU A 230 -3.53 21.01 -8.85
CA LEU A 230 -2.12 21.16 -9.20
C LEU A 230 -1.76 22.64 -9.41
N ALA A 231 -2.61 23.38 -10.12
CA ALA A 231 -2.47 24.82 -10.34
C ALA A 231 -2.61 25.62 -9.04
N ASP A 232 -3.63 25.32 -8.22
CA ASP A 232 -3.88 26.00 -6.93
C ASP A 232 -2.73 25.87 -5.92
N TRP A 233 -1.88 24.86 -6.09
CA TRP A 233 -0.69 24.61 -5.27
C TRP A 233 0.62 24.91 -5.99
N ASN A 234 0.58 25.31 -7.26
CA ASN A 234 1.74 25.62 -8.10
C ASN A 234 2.77 24.46 -8.14
N ILE A 235 2.29 23.23 -8.39
CA ILE A 235 3.12 22.02 -8.36
C ILE A 235 3.14 21.22 -9.66
N ASP A 236 2.44 21.68 -10.69
CA ASP A 236 2.32 21.05 -12.01
C ASP A 236 3.69 20.82 -12.69
N LEU A 237 4.64 21.76 -12.54
CA LEU A 237 6.00 21.65 -13.07
C LEU A 237 6.95 20.80 -12.20
N LYS A 238 6.51 20.43 -10.99
CA LYS A 238 7.33 19.67 -10.03
C LYS A 238 6.90 18.22 -9.91
N LEU A 239 5.99 17.73 -10.75
CA LEU A 239 5.46 16.37 -10.65
C LEU A 239 6.49 15.28 -10.97
N SER A 240 6.53 14.24 -10.15
CA SER A 240 7.23 12.98 -10.45
C SER A 240 6.28 11.88 -10.91
N ALA A 241 5.20 11.66 -10.16
CA ALA A 241 4.25 10.58 -10.37
C ALA A 241 2.88 10.92 -9.78
N ILE A 242 1.83 10.29 -10.31
CA ILE A 242 0.46 10.35 -9.84
C ILE A 242 -0.01 8.91 -9.66
N THR A 243 -0.35 8.57 -8.43
CA THR A 243 -0.85 7.24 -8.06
C THR A 243 -2.36 7.25 -7.91
N VAL A 244 -3.02 6.48 -8.76
CA VAL A 244 -4.48 6.32 -8.83
C VAL A 244 -4.85 4.85 -8.61
N ASP A 245 -6.09 4.59 -8.20
CA ASP A 245 -6.60 3.21 -8.18
C ASP A 245 -6.86 2.69 -9.62
N ASN A 246 -7.35 1.46 -9.75
CA ASN A 246 -7.53 0.81 -11.05
C ASN A 246 -8.96 0.96 -11.61
N ALA A 247 -9.70 1.98 -11.18
CA ALA A 247 -10.99 2.28 -11.79
C ALA A 247 -10.82 2.67 -13.27
N THR A 248 -11.74 2.23 -14.11
CA THR A 248 -11.70 2.43 -15.57
C THR A 248 -11.58 3.91 -15.98
N ASN A 249 -12.19 4.81 -15.21
CA ASN A 249 -12.14 6.25 -15.48
C ASN A 249 -10.73 6.84 -15.34
N ASN A 250 -9.85 6.22 -14.54
CA ASN A 250 -8.53 6.77 -14.25
C ASN A 250 -7.58 6.69 -15.44
N ASP A 251 -7.71 5.68 -16.30
CA ASP A 251 -6.88 5.58 -17.52
C ASP A 251 -7.14 6.79 -18.45
N GLY A 252 -8.42 7.14 -18.61
CA GLY A 252 -8.83 8.33 -19.36
C GLY A 252 -8.44 9.64 -18.68
N LEU A 253 -8.55 9.71 -17.35
CA LEU A 253 -8.08 10.85 -16.56
C LEU A 253 -6.59 11.08 -16.78
N MET A 254 -5.76 10.04 -16.66
CA MET A 254 -4.31 10.18 -16.74
C MET A 254 -3.86 10.63 -18.14
N LYS A 255 -4.57 10.19 -19.19
CA LYS A 255 -4.34 10.71 -20.55
C LYS A 255 -4.62 12.22 -20.63
N LEU A 256 -5.77 12.66 -20.12
CA LEU A 256 -6.13 14.09 -20.10
C LEU A 256 -5.14 14.94 -19.28
N ILE A 257 -4.64 14.40 -18.16
CA ILE A 257 -3.61 15.09 -17.35
C ILE A 257 -2.32 15.22 -18.15
N LEU A 258 -1.84 14.14 -18.77
CA LEU A 258 -0.59 14.14 -19.53
C LEU A 258 -0.63 15.13 -20.70
N ASP A 259 -1.77 15.21 -21.41
CA ASP A 259 -1.98 16.14 -22.52
C ASP A 259 -1.96 17.63 -22.10
N LYS A 260 -2.15 17.91 -20.80
CA LYS A 260 -2.19 19.27 -20.24
C LYS A 260 -0.93 19.68 -19.50
N LEU A 261 -0.01 18.74 -19.24
CA LEU A 261 1.24 19.02 -18.55
C LEU A 261 2.39 19.24 -19.53
N GLN A 262 3.35 20.06 -19.14
CA GLN A 262 4.54 20.31 -19.96
C GLN A 262 5.49 19.10 -19.89
N ALA A 263 5.68 18.41 -21.01
CA ALA A 263 6.50 17.20 -21.08
C ALA A 263 7.94 17.40 -20.57
N SER A 264 8.57 18.56 -20.83
CA SER A 264 9.93 18.86 -20.35
C SER A 264 10.05 19.00 -18.84
N SER A 265 8.94 19.26 -18.13
CA SER A 265 8.92 19.31 -16.66
C SER A 265 8.83 17.92 -16.02
N LEU A 266 8.43 16.91 -16.80
CA LEU A 266 8.14 15.56 -16.33
C LEU A 266 9.33 14.63 -16.52
N ILE A 267 9.51 13.73 -15.55
CA ILE A 267 10.53 12.67 -15.62
C ILE A 267 10.27 11.81 -16.85
N LEU A 268 11.28 11.67 -17.72
CA LEU A 268 11.20 10.92 -18.97
C LEU A 268 10.01 11.32 -19.85
N GLY A 269 9.66 12.60 -19.90
CA GLY A 269 8.52 13.10 -20.68
C GLY A 269 7.17 12.58 -20.20
N GLY A 270 7.06 12.16 -18.93
CA GLY A 270 5.83 11.66 -18.32
C GLY A 270 5.63 10.15 -18.44
N LYS A 271 6.59 9.39 -18.95
CA LYS A 271 6.54 7.91 -19.00
C LYS A 271 6.34 7.27 -17.62
N LEU A 272 6.80 7.94 -16.56
CA LEU A 272 6.66 7.49 -15.17
C LEU A 272 5.50 8.16 -14.41
N LEU A 273 4.72 9.00 -15.08
CA LEU A 273 3.71 9.82 -14.41
C LEU A 273 2.55 8.98 -13.87
N HIS A 274 2.09 7.96 -14.60
CA HIS A 274 0.96 7.14 -14.15
C HIS A 274 1.46 5.94 -13.34
N VAL A 275 1.07 5.88 -12.07
CA VAL A 275 1.32 4.75 -11.19
C VAL A 275 0.00 4.15 -10.73
N ARG A 276 -0.15 2.83 -10.90
CA ARG A 276 -1.31 2.10 -10.38
C ARG A 276 -1.11 1.77 -8.91
N ARG A 277 -2.15 1.93 -8.09
CA ARG A 277 -2.07 1.63 -6.65
C ARG A 277 -1.89 0.13 -6.40
N ALA A 278 -0.68 -0.26 -6.02
CA ALA A 278 -0.30 -1.63 -5.70
C ALA A 278 -1.25 -2.35 -4.72
N ALA A 279 -1.57 -1.72 -3.59
CA ALA A 279 -2.48 -2.29 -2.59
C ALA A 279 -3.89 -2.57 -3.16
N HIS A 280 -4.33 -1.77 -4.14
CA HIS A 280 -5.59 -2.01 -4.83
C HIS A 280 -5.51 -3.19 -5.80
N ILE A 281 -4.40 -3.35 -6.54
CA ILE A 281 -4.15 -4.54 -7.37
C ILE A 281 -4.18 -5.80 -6.50
N LEU A 282 -3.46 -5.81 -5.38
CA LEU A 282 -3.43 -6.95 -4.47
C LEU A 282 -4.81 -7.28 -3.92
N LYS A 283 -5.60 -6.25 -3.56
CA LYS A 283 -7.01 -6.43 -3.19
C LYS A 283 -7.80 -7.15 -4.28
N LEU A 284 -7.69 -6.71 -5.54
CA LEU A 284 -8.41 -7.32 -6.65
C LEU A 284 -7.99 -8.78 -6.88
N VAL A 285 -6.70 -9.08 -6.76
CA VAL A 285 -6.18 -10.46 -6.85
C VAL A 285 -6.77 -11.33 -5.75
N VAL A 286 -6.70 -10.91 -4.50
CA VAL A 286 -7.22 -11.67 -3.35
C VAL A 286 -8.74 -11.85 -3.44
N GLN A 287 -9.48 -10.86 -3.94
CA GLN A 287 -10.93 -10.98 -4.12
C GLN A 287 -11.30 -12.13 -5.07
N GLU A 288 -10.55 -12.36 -6.16
CA GLU A 288 -10.81 -13.50 -7.04
C GLU A 288 -10.58 -14.83 -6.33
N GLY A 289 -9.59 -14.90 -5.45
CA GLY A 289 -9.36 -16.09 -4.61
C GLY A 289 -10.47 -16.32 -3.59
N LEU A 290 -10.90 -15.25 -2.90
CA LEU A 290 -11.98 -15.32 -1.93
C LEU A 290 -13.32 -15.70 -2.58
N ASN A 291 -13.57 -15.33 -3.84
CA ASN A 291 -14.77 -15.75 -4.56
C ASN A 291 -14.84 -17.27 -4.79
N VAL A 292 -13.70 -17.98 -4.80
CA VAL A 292 -13.66 -19.44 -4.91
C VAL A 292 -14.03 -20.11 -3.58
N ILE A 293 -13.71 -19.46 -2.45
CA ILE A 293 -13.80 -20.02 -1.10
C ILE A 293 -14.96 -19.40 -0.30
N GLY A 294 -15.68 -18.43 -0.88
CA GLY A 294 -16.65 -17.59 -0.19
C GLY A 294 -17.70 -18.40 0.58
N ASP A 295 -18.21 -19.47 -0.02
CA ASP A 295 -19.21 -20.34 0.61
C ASP A 295 -18.64 -21.11 1.81
N GLY A 296 -17.36 -21.48 1.76
CA GLY A 296 -16.68 -22.27 2.80
C GLY A 296 -16.30 -21.49 4.06
N ILE A 297 -16.39 -20.16 4.06
CA ILE A 297 -16.15 -19.32 5.25
C ILE A 297 -17.43 -18.71 5.83
N GLU A 298 -18.58 -18.95 5.20
CA GLU A 298 -19.80 -18.22 5.53
C GLU A 298 -20.42 -18.63 6.86
N LYS A 299 -20.19 -19.88 7.27
CA LYS A 299 -20.61 -20.36 8.59
C LYS A 299 -19.82 -19.73 9.73
N VAL A 300 -18.50 -19.55 9.52
CA VAL A 300 -17.64 -18.82 10.46
C VAL A 300 -18.07 -17.35 10.53
N ARG A 301 -18.27 -16.70 9.38
CA ARG A 301 -18.74 -15.30 9.30
C ARG A 301 -20.09 -15.12 10.02
N SER A 302 -21.04 -16.00 9.77
CA SER A 302 -22.38 -15.94 10.39
C SER A 302 -22.33 -16.14 11.90
N SER A 303 -21.43 -17.00 12.38
CA SER A 303 -21.20 -17.19 13.80
C SER A 303 -20.57 -15.96 14.45
N VAL A 304 -19.55 -15.37 13.83
CA VAL A 304 -18.94 -14.11 14.31
C VAL A 304 -20.00 -13.00 14.34
N TYR A 305 -20.79 -12.86 13.28
CA TYR A 305 -21.91 -11.92 13.25
C TYR A 305 -22.84 -12.14 14.45
N PHE A 306 -23.34 -13.36 14.64
CA PHE A 306 -24.30 -13.66 15.69
C PHE A 306 -23.82 -13.23 17.09
N TRP A 307 -22.56 -13.54 17.41
CA TRP A 307 -21.96 -13.29 18.73
C TRP A 307 -21.48 -11.85 18.95
N THR A 308 -21.31 -11.06 17.89
CA THR A 308 -20.87 -9.64 17.99
C THR A 308 -22.01 -8.63 17.86
N GLN A 309 -23.22 -9.07 17.47
CA GLN A 309 -24.35 -8.18 17.20
C GLN A 309 -24.95 -7.51 18.44
N LEU A 310 -24.93 -8.17 19.59
CA LEU A 310 -25.59 -7.70 20.80
C LEU A 310 -24.59 -7.67 21.98
N PRO A 311 -24.58 -6.61 22.81
CA PRO A 311 -23.70 -6.54 23.99
C PRO A 311 -23.79 -7.78 24.89
N LYS A 312 -25.03 -8.22 25.16
CA LYS A 312 -25.30 -9.45 25.93
C LYS A 312 -24.61 -10.69 25.35
N ARG A 313 -24.59 -10.83 24.03
CA ARG A 313 -23.95 -11.98 23.37
C ARG A 313 -22.42 -11.87 23.41
N THR A 314 -21.88 -10.67 23.26
CA THR A 314 -20.45 -10.42 23.44
C THR A 314 -19.98 -10.79 24.85
N GLU A 315 -20.73 -10.39 25.89
CA GLU A 315 -20.43 -10.73 27.29
C GLU A 315 -20.45 -12.26 27.53
N ILE A 316 -21.42 -12.97 26.95
CA ILE A 316 -21.48 -14.44 27.00
C ILE A 316 -20.25 -15.03 26.31
N PHE A 317 -19.93 -14.58 25.09
CA PHE A 317 -18.77 -15.05 24.33
C PHE A 317 -17.48 -14.89 25.14
N GLU A 318 -17.26 -13.72 25.75
CA GLU A 318 -16.08 -13.45 26.58
C GLU A 318 -16.02 -14.35 27.81
N LYS A 319 -17.16 -14.58 28.48
CA LYS A 319 -17.25 -15.46 29.63
C LYS A 319 -16.85 -16.90 29.25
N ILE A 320 -17.39 -17.44 28.17
CA ILE A 320 -17.07 -18.82 27.72
C ILE A 320 -15.63 -18.91 27.21
N SER A 321 -15.11 -17.85 26.58
CA SER A 321 -13.70 -17.78 26.15
C SER A 321 -12.75 -17.86 27.36
N ARG A 322 -13.06 -17.14 28.44
CA ARG A 322 -12.31 -17.20 29.71
C ARG A 322 -12.38 -18.59 30.37
N GLN A 323 -13.55 -19.22 30.39
CA GLN A 323 -13.74 -20.58 30.92
C GLN A 323 -13.02 -21.65 30.09
N SER A 324 -12.80 -21.38 28.81
CA SER A 324 -12.04 -22.25 27.91
C SER A 324 -10.53 -22.00 27.97
N HIS A 325 -10.06 -21.18 28.92
CA HIS A 325 -8.65 -20.83 29.14
C HIS A 325 -7.93 -20.29 27.88
N ILE A 326 -8.65 -19.58 27.01
CA ILE A 326 -8.05 -18.93 25.85
C ILE A 326 -7.23 -17.72 26.33
N ALA A 327 -5.92 -17.73 26.09
CA ALA A 327 -5.00 -16.68 26.54
C ALA A 327 -5.12 -15.35 25.76
N SER A 328 -5.88 -15.33 24.67
CA SER A 328 -6.03 -14.15 23.81
C SER A 328 -7.04 -13.15 24.38
N THR A 329 -6.75 -11.86 24.24
CA THR A 329 -7.65 -10.74 24.59
C THR A 329 -8.27 -10.09 23.36
N LYS A 330 -8.10 -10.66 22.17
CA LYS A 330 -8.59 -10.08 20.92
C LYS A 330 -10.11 -10.24 20.82
N GLU A 331 -10.82 -9.17 20.56
CA GLU A 331 -12.27 -9.21 20.32
C GLU A 331 -12.59 -9.80 18.94
N LEU A 332 -13.71 -10.52 18.85
CA LEU A 332 -14.28 -10.90 17.57
C LEU A 332 -14.73 -9.64 16.81
N VAL A 333 -14.36 -9.55 15.53
CA VAL A 333 -14.72 -8.41 14.67
C VAL A 333 -15.30 -8.95 13.37
N LEU A 334 -16.52 -8.55 13.06
CA LEU A 334 -17.16 -8.85 11.78
C LEU A 334 -16.43 -8.15 10.63
N ASP A 335 -16.26 -8.86 9.52
CA ASP A 335 -15.58 -8.31 8.36
C ASP A 335 -16.44 -7.35 7.53
N CYS A 336 -15.77 -6.53 6.72
CA CYS A 336 -16.36 -5.78 5.63
C CYS A 336 -16.09 -6.55 4.34
N ARG A 337 -17.13 -7.15 3.73
CA ARG A 337 -17.02 -7.99 2.51
C ARG A 337 -16.26 -7.32 1.36
N THR A 338 -16.33 -5.99 1.25
CA THR A 338 -15.63 -5.23 0.20
C THR A 338 -14.16 -4.92 0.52
N ARG A 339 -13.67 -5.29 1.71
CA ARG A 339 -12.30 -5.09 2.22
C ARG A 339 -11.72 -6.43 2.71
N TRP A 340 -11.10 -7.16 1.81
CA TRP A 340 -10.54 -8.49 2.08
C TRP A 340 -9.64 -8.59 3.32
N ASN A 341 -8.87 -7.54 3.66
CA ASN A 341 -8.04 -7.51 4.88
C ASN A 341 -8.87 -7.74 6.15
N SER A 342 -10.09 -7.21 6.20
CA SER A 342 -10.99 -7.42 7.34
C SER A 342 -11.52 -8.86 7.38
N THR A 343 -11.71 -9.51 6.23
CA THR A 343 -12.05 -10.94 6.16
C THR A 343 -10.91 -11.79 6.71
N TYR A 344 -9.67 -11.51 6.31
CA TYR A 344 -8.50 -12.17 6.86
C TYR A 344 -8.40 -11.99 8.38
N LEU A 345 -8.58 -10.76 8.88
CA LEU A 345 -8.53 -10.48 10.33
C LEU A 345 -9.64 -11.22 11.09
N MET A 346 -10.88 -11.17 10.60
CA MET A 346 -12.01 -11.90 11.16
C MET A 346 -11.70 -13.39 11.31
N LEU A 347 -11.23 -14.05 10.23
CA LEU A 347 -10.90 -15.46 10.24
C LEU A 347 -9.72 -15.76 11.19
N SER A 348 -8.66 -14.94 11.13
CA SER A 348 -7.46 -15.13 11.97
C SER A 348 -7.76 -15.03 13.46
N ILE A 349 -8.72 -14.18 13.84
CA ILE A 349 -9.17 -14.04 15.23
C ILE A 349 -10.13 -15.17 15.57
N ALA A 350 -11.11 -15.47 14.71
CA ALA A 350 -12.09 -16.54 14.96
C ALA A 350 -11.41 -17.90 15.17
N LEU A 351 -10.34 -18.20 14.42
CA LEU A 351 -9.54 -19.43 14.58
C LEU A 351 -8.92 -19.60 15.97
N ILE A 352 -8.56 -18.50 16.65
CA ILE A 352 -8.06 -18.54 18.05
C ILE A 352 -9.14 -19.09 18.99
N TYR A 353 -10.40 -18.82 18.67
CA TYR A 353 -11.56 -19.21 19.47
C TYR A 353 -12.30 -20.42 18.92
N LYS A 354 -11.72 -21.19 17.98
CA LYS A 354 -12.40 -22.29 17.29
C LYS A 354 -13.08 -23.28 18.26
N ASP A 355 -12.42 -23.59 19.37
CA ASP A 355 -12.88 -24.57 20.38
C ASP A 355 -13.95 -23.98 21.34
N VAL A 356 -14.16 -22.66 21.29
CA VAL A 356 -15.20 -21.96 22.06
C VAL A 356 -16.56 -22.10 21.38
N PHE A 357 -16.62 -22.05 20.04
CA PHE A 357 -17.88 -22.06 19.28
C PHE A 357 -18.79 -23.27 19.55
N PRO A 358 -18.29 -24.51 19.70
CA PRO A 358 -19.14 -25.63 20.09
C PRO A 358 -19.78 -25.46 21.47
N ARG A 359 -19.07 -24.88 22.44
CA ARG A 359 -19.59 -24.65 23.81
C ARG A 359 -20.68 -23.59 23.84
N LEU A 360 -20.62 -22.64 22.91
CA LEU A 360 -21.60 -21.57 22.79
C LEU A 360 -23.00 -22.07 22.38
N LEU A 361 -23.11 -23.23 21.72
CA LEU A 361 -24.40 -23.86 21.39
C LEU A 361 -25.25 -24.13 22.63
N CYS A 362 -24.61 -24.49 23.75
CA CYS A 362 -25.31 -24.79 25.01
C CYS A 362 -25.74 -23.51 25.77
N CYS A 363 -25.25 -22.34 25.38
CA CYS A 363 -25.39 -21.11 26.15
C CYS A 363 -26.45 -20.14 25.60
N GLU A 364 -26.82 -20.28 24.32
CA GLU A 364 -27.77 -19.39 23.65
C GLU A 364 -28.67 -20.19 22.70
N PRO A 365 -29.96 -20.41 23.06
CA PRO A 365 -30.88 -21.20 22.24
C PRO A 365 -31.09 -20.67 20.81
N GLN A 366 -30.88 -19.36 20.59
CA GLN A 366 -30.97 -18.77 19.26
C GLN A 366 -29.76 -19.09 18.36
N TYR A 367 -28.66 -19.61 18.93
CA TYR A 367 -27.48 -20.04 18.20
C TYR A 367 -27.59 -21.52 17.84
N GLN A 368 -28.22 -21.82 16.70
CA GLN A 368 -28.60 -23.19 16.35
C GLN A 368 -27.52 -23.98 15.61
N SER A 369 -26.48 -23.33 15.08
CA SER A 369 -25.45 -24.02 14.30
C SER A 369 -24.07 -23.39 14.45
N ALA A 370 -23.11 -24.18 14.92
CA ALA A 370 -21.71 -23.81 14.99
C ALA A 370 -20.94 -24.20 13.71
N PRO A 371 -19.81 -23.53 13.40
CA PRO A 371 -18.94 -23.97 12.32
C PRO A 371 -18.42 -25.38 12.57
N THR A 372 -18.43 -26.20 11.51
CA THR A 372 -17.95 -27.59 11.51
C THR A 372 -16.43 -27.63 11.38
N ASN A 373 -15.83 -28.81 11.61
CA ASN A 373 -14.39 -29.00 11.37
C ASN A 373 -13.97 -28.63 9.95
N ARG A 374 -14.80 -28.96 8.95
CA ARG A 374 -14.56 -28.58 7.55
C ARG A 374 -14.56 -27.06 7.35
N ASP A 375 -15.45 -26.33 8.01
CA ASP A 375 -15.48 -24.86 7.94
C ASP A 375 -14.19 -24.25 8.55
N TRP A 376 -13.70 -24.85 9.65
CA TRP A 376 -12.45 -24.43 10.29
C TRP A 376 -11.21 -24.77 9.45
N GLU A 377 -11.17 -25.95 8.82
CA GLU A 377 -10.11 -26.34 7.89
C GLU A 377 -10.01 -25.36 6.72
N VAL A 378 -11.15 -25.00 6.12
CA VAL A 378 -11.19 -24.00 5.04
C VAL A 378 -10.73 -22.62 5.55
N ALA A 379 -11.21 -22.17 6.71
CA ALA A 379 -10.78 -20.91 7.31
C ALA A 379 -9.28 -20.89 7.59
N GLN A 380 -8.72 -22.00 8.07
CA GLN A 380 -7.28 -22.17 8.32
C GLN A 380 -6.48 -22.07 7.02
N ILE A 381 -6.87 -22.79 5.97
CA ILE A 381 -6.23 -22.72 4.65
C ILE A 381 -6.22 -21.28 4.13
N VAL A 382 -7.35 -20.57 4.21
CA VAL A 382 -7.44 -19.18 3.76
C VAL A 382 -6.49 -18.27 4.56
N CYS A 383 -6.44 -18.42 5.88
CA CYS A 383 -5.54 -17.64 6.72
C CYS A 383 -4.06 -17.94 6.45
N GLU A 384 -3.68 -19.20 6.31
CA GLU A 384 -2.29 -19.58 6.00
C GLU A 384 -1.85 -19.00 4.64
N LYS A 385 -2.68 -19.17 3.61
CA LYS A 385 -2.39 -18.74 2.24
C LYS A 385 -2.39 -17.21 2.12
N LEU A 386 -3.40 -16.53 2.67
CA LEU A 386 -3.52 -15.07 2.55
C LEU A 386 -2.69 -14.29 3.58
N GLY A 387 -2.08 -14.96 4.57
CA GLY A 387 -1.26 -14.31 5.60
C GLY A 387 -0.12 -13.47 5.03
N TYR A 388 0.58 -13.99 4.02
CA TYR A 388 1.64 -13.24 3.34
C TYR A 388 1.09 -12.06 2.53
N PHE A 389 -0.04 -12.23 1.83
CA PHE A 389 -0.73 -11.11 1.16
C PHE A 389 -1.08 -9.98 2.14
N HIS A 390 -1.52 -10.33 3.36
CA HIS A 390 -1.92 -9.35 4.38
C HIS A 390 -0.70 -8.58 4.86
N LYS A 391 0.41 -9.28 5.13
CA LYS A 391 1.69 -8.68 5.49
C LYS A 391 2.19 -7.71 4.41
N VAL A 392 2.17 -8.12 3.13
CA VAL A 392 2.59 -7.27 2.01
C VAL A 392 1.68 -6.05 1.88
N THR A 393 0.37 -6.22 2.04
CA THR A 393 -0.56 -5.09 1.95
C THR A 393 -0.36 -4.08 3.08
N LYS A 394 -0.08 -4.53 4.31
CA LYS A 394 0.29 -3.66 5.44
C LYS A 394 1.60 -2.91 5.15
N LEU A 395 2.59 -3.60 4.59
CA LEU A 395 3.88 -3.01 4.19
C LEU A 395 3.71 -1.91 3.12
N LEU A 396 2.91 -2.16 2.09
CA LEU A 396 2.70 -1.21 0.99
C LEU A 396 1.74 -0.07 1.34
N SER A 397 0.99 -0.19 2.43
CA SER A 397 0.11 0.86 2.95
C SER A 397 0.81 1.77 3.97
N GLY A 398 2.12 1.60 4.19
CA GLY A 398 2.90 2.45 5.08
C GLY A 398 2.98 3.90 4.62
N THR A 399 3.03 4.83 5.57
CA THR A 399 3.06 6.29 5.32
C THR A 399 4.31 6.98 5.86
N THR A 400 5.11 6.28 6.67
CA THR A 400 6.28 6.85 7.36
C THR A 400 7.62 6.41 6.75
N TYR A 401 7.58 5.63 5.67
CA TYR A 401 8.76 5.12 4.97
C TYR A 401 8.47 5.00 3.47
N PRO A 402 9.51 5.02 2.60
CA PRO A 402 9.33 4.73 1.18
C PRO A 402 8.78 3.33 0.96
N THR A 403 7.68 3.19 0.22
CA THR A 403 7.04 1.89 -0.05
C THR A 403 7.37 1.33 -1.43
N ALA A 404 7.81 2.19 -2.36
CA ALA A 404 7.99 1.83 -3.76
C ALA A 404 9.06 0.74 -3.97
N ASN A 405 10.19 0.81 -3.25
CA ASN A 405 11.26 -0.19 -3.29
C ASN A 405 10.87 -1.54 -2.66
N HIS A 406 9.83 -1.58 -1.82
CA HIS A 406 9.32 -2.83 -1.27
C HIS A 406 8.38 -3.56 -2.22
N TYR A 407 7.81 -2.86 -3.20
CA TYR A 407 6.77 -3.40 -4.06
C TYR A 407 7.24 -4.59 -4.88
N PHE A 408 8.35 -4.45 -5.62
CA PHE A 408 8.83 -5.52 -6.51
C PHE A 408 9.20 -6.82 -5.77
N PRO A 409 10.07 -6.84 -4.73
CA PRO A 409 10.40 -8.07 -4.03
C PRO A 409 9.17 -8.74 -3.41
N SER A 410 8.28 -7.94 -2.80
CA SER A 410 7.08 -8.48 -2.15
C SER A 410 6.11 -9.11 -3.15
N VAL A 411 5.86 -8.42 -4.27
CA VAL A 411 4.94 -8.88 -5.30
C VAL A 411 5.53 -10.02 -6.12
N PHE A 412 6.84 -10.02 -6.33
CA PHE A 412 7.52 -11.17 -6.91
C PHE A 412 7.36 -12.41 -6.04
N GLN A 413 7.60 -12.31 -4.73
CA GLN A 413 7.39 -13.43 -3.82
C GLN A 413 5.94 -13.93 -3.91
N LEU A 414 4.94 -13.02 -3.90
CA LEU A 414 3.53 -13.40 -4.07
C LEU A 414 3.27 -14.18 -5.37
N LYS A 415 3.92 -13.81 -6.48
CA LYS A 415 3.83 -14.56 -7.74
C LYS A 415 4.43 -15.97 -7.61
N MET A 416 5.56 -16.11 -6.93
CA MET A 416 6.18 -17.42 -6.69
C MET A 416 5.29 -18.31 -5.81
N GLU A 417 4.70 -17.76 -4.75
CA GLU A 417 3.72 -18.46 -3.91
C GLU A 417 2.52 -18.93 -4.75
N LEU A 418 1.93 -18.05 -5.56
CA LEU A 418 0.80 -18.42 -6.43
C LEU A 418 1.15 -19.54 -7.41
N ASN A 419 2.34 -19.50 -8.00
CA ASN A 419 2.81 -20.57 -8.88
C ASN A 419 3.00 -21.89 -8.13
N GLN A 420 3.51 -21.86 -6.90
CA GLN A 420 3.64 -23.05 -6.06
C GLN A 420 2.25 -23.62 -5.71
N TRP A 421 1.26 -22.77 -5.44
CA TRP A 421 -0.09 -23.20 -5.10
C TRP A 421 -0.82 -23.87 -6.27
N LEU A 422 -0.43 -23.60 -7.52
CA LEU A 422 -0.94 -24.33 -8.69
C LEU A 422 -0.56 -25.81 -8.69
N SER A 423 0.56 -26.15 -8.06
CA SER A 423 1.03 -27.52 -7.88
C SER A 423 0.52 -28.18 -6.60
N SER A 424 -0.41 -27.54 -5.87
CA SER A 424 -0.97 -28.08 -4.62
C SER A 424 -1.82 -29.33 -4.89
N GLU A 425 -1.76 -30.29 -3.97
CA GLU A 425 -2.64 -31.47 -3.95
C GLU A 425 -4.09 -31.07 -3.60
N ASP A 426 -4.25 -30.09 -2.72
CA ASP A 426 -5.55 -29.49 -2.40
C ASP A 426 -6.15 -28.75 -3.61
N GLU A 427 -7.30 -29.25 -4.07
CA GLU A 427 -7.97 -28.76 -5.27
C GLU A 427 -8.66 -27.40 -5.10
N LEU A 428 -9.03 -27.04 -3.87
CA LEU A 428 -9.52 -25.70 -3.54
C LEU A 428 -8.39 -24.68 -3.61
N VAL A 429 -7.20 -25.02 -3.09
CA VAL A 429 -6.00 -24.17 -3.18
C VAL A 429 -5.59 -23.98 -4.65
N LYS A 430 -5.60 -25.04 -5.46
CA LYS A 430 -5.27 -24.96 -6.89
C LYS A 430 -6.22 -24.05 -7.66
N LYS A 431 -7.54 -24.19 -7.45
CA LYS A 431 -8.55 -23.34 -8.08
C LYS A 431 -8.43 -21.88 -7.65
N MET A 432 -8.19 -21.64 -6.36
CA MET A 432 -7.93 -20.29 -5.83
C MET A 432 -6.72 -19.67 -6.51
N ALA A 433 -5.59 -20.39 -6.56
CA ALA A 433 -4.36 -19.93 -7.18
C ALA A 433 -4.53 -19.59 -8.67
N ALA A 434 -5.24 -20.44 -9.42
CA ALA A 434 -5.51 -20.20 -10.85
C ALA A 434 -6.30 -18.89 -11.08
N LYS A 435 -7.35 -18.64 -10.29
CA LYS A 435 -8.14 -17.39 -10.39
C LYS A 435 -7.34 -16.16 -9.97
N MET A 436 -6.60 -16.26 -8.87
CA MET A 436 -5.73 -15.19 -8.38
C MET A 436 -4.63 -14.86 -9.38
N LEU A 437 -3.95 -15.87 -9.93
CA LEU A 437 -2.86 -15.69 -10.89
C LEU A 437 -3.36 -15.09 -12.21
N ALA A 438 -4.50 -15.55 -12.72
CA ALA A 438 -5.11 -14.96 -13.92
C ALA A 438 -5.37 -13.45 -13.74
N LYS A 439 -5.86 -13.05 -12.55
CA LYS A 439 -6.05 -11.64 -12.22
C LYS A 439 -4.73 -10.89 -12.04
N PHE A 440 -3.74 -11.55 -11.45
CA PHE A 440 -2.41 -11.00 -11.24
C PHE A 440 -1.75 -10.65 -12.57
N GLU A 441 -1.73 -11.58 -13.53
CA GLU A 441 -1.12 -11.39 -14.85
C GLU A 441 -1.79 -10.28 -15.68
N LYS A 442 -3.07 -9.99 -15.45
CA LYS A 442 -3.75 -8.83 -16.07
C LYS A 442 -3.11 -7.49 -15.71
N TYR A 443 -2.59 -7.36 -14.49
CA TYR A 443 -1.93 -6.13 -14.02
C TYR A 443 -0.41 -6.23 -14.06
N TRP A 444 0.11 -7.45 -14.13
CA TRP A 444 1.52 -7.76 -14.20
C TRP A 444 1.97 -7.94 -15.66
N SER A 445 2.14 -6.84 -16.37
CA SER A 445 2.91 -6.89 -17.62
C SER A 445 4.39 -6.78 -17.28
N ASP A 446 5.15 -7.85 -17.52
CA ASP A 446 6.60 -7.84 -17.81
C ASP A 446 7.41 -6.67 -17.20
N VAL A 447 7.62 -6.70 -15.88
CA VAL A 447 8.37 -5.73 -15.07
C VAL A 447 8.10 -4.26 -15.44
N HIS A 448 7.12 -3.64 -14.78
CA HIS A 448 6.80 -2.23 -14.96
C HIS A 448 8.04 -1.35 -14.70
N ASP A 449 8.32 -0.39 -15.60
CA ASP A 449 9.60 0.36 -15.61
C ASP A 449 9.88 1.07 -14.27
N ILE A 450 8.85 1.62 -13.62
CA ILE A 450 8.96 2.24 -12.29
C ILE A 450 9.39 1.24 -11.20
N MET A 451 8.93 -0.01 -11.27
CA MET A 451 9.28 -1.04 -10.30
C MET A 451 10.76 -1.41 -10.42
N SER A 452 11.22 -1.62 -11.65
CA SER A 452 12.64 -1.83 -11.94
C SER A 452 13.48 -0.70 -11.37
N LEU A 453 13.08 0.54 -11.67
CA LEU A 453 13.80 1.72 -11.23
C LEU A 453 13.92 1.78 -9.70
N THR A 454 12.82 1.54 -8.98
CA THR A 454 12.81 1.59 -7.51
C THR A 454 13.72 0.54 -6.86
N ILE A 455 13.94 -0.59 -7.51
CA ILE A 455 14.86 -1.64 -7.04
C ILE A 455 16.30 -1.34 -7.39
N VAL A 456 16.56 -0.82 -8.59
CA VAL A 456 17.92 -0.39 -8.97
C VAL A 456 18.41 0.72 -8.04
N LEU A 457 17.52 1.65 -7.66
CA LEU A 457 17.81 2.73 -6.73
C LEU A 457 17.97 2.25 -5.27
N ASP A 458 17.53 1.03 -4.94
CA ASP A 458 17.76 0.46 -3.61
C ASP A 458 19.17 -0.16 -3.56
N PRO A 459 20.08 0.40 -2.75
CA PRO A 459 21.49 -0.02 -2.76
C PRO A 459 21.69 -1.45 -2.24
N ARG A 460 20.69 -2.04 -1.58
CA ARG A 460 20.72 -3.44 -1.12
C ARG A 460 20.50 -4.42 -2.27
N TYR A 461 19.77 -4.02 -3.30
CA TYR A 461 19.36 -4.89 -4.41
C TYR A 461 20.10 -4.57 -5.71
N LYS A 462 20.20 -3.27 -6.06
CA LYS A 462 20.77 -2.81 -7.33
C LYS A 462 20.17 -3.60 -8.51
N LEU A 463 20.98 -3.94 -9.51
CA LEU A 463 20.55 -4.80 -10.62
C LEU A 463 20.43 -6.29 -10.25
N MET A 464 20.99 -6.74 -9.12
CA MET A 464 21.10 -8.17 -8.81
C MET A 464 19.73 -8.84 -8.65
N LEU A 465 18.81 -8.21 -7.91
CA LEU A 465 17.48 -8.78 -7.68
C LEU A 465 16.66 -8.87 -8.98
N LEU A 466 16.80 -7.88 -9.86
CA LEU A 466 16.15 -7.89 -11.17
C LEU A 466 16.72 -8.99 -12.07
N THR A 467 18.04 -9.17 -12.09
CA THR A 467 18.68 -10.27 -12.82
C THR A 467 18.20 -11.62 -12.32
N PHE A 468 18.17 -11.83 -11.00
CA PHE A 468 17.66 -13.06 -10.39
C PHE A 468 16.20 -13.33 -10.78
N PHE A 469 15.34 -12.32 -10.70
CA PHE A 469 13.94 -12.43 -11.13
C PHE A 469 13.83 -12.85 -12.59
N LEU A 470 14.57 -12.16 -13.47
CA LEU A 470 14.51 -12.41 -14.90
C LEU A 470 15.01 -13.82 -15.25
N ILE A 471 16.04 -14.32 -14.56
CA ILE A 471 16.49 -15.71 -14.70
C ILE A 471 15.39 -16.69 -14.28
N LYS A 472 14.77 -16.47 -13.11
CA LYS A 472 13.75 -17.38 -12.58
C LYS A 472 12.44 -17.39 -13.37
N CYS A 473 12.06 -16.25 -13.97
CA CYS A 473 10.77 -16.11 -14.65
C CYS A 473 10.84 -16.12 -16.18
N MET A 474 12.00 -15.83 -16.78
CA MET A 474 12.10 -15.50 -18.21
C MET A 474 13.39 -16.04 -18.84
N VAL A 475 13.44 -17.36 -19.05
CA VAL A 475 14.62 -18.08 -19.58
C VAL A 475 15.08 -17.58 -20.96
N VAL A 476 14.21 -16.99 -21.79
CA VAL A 476 14.50 -16.79 -23.24
C VAL A 476 14.82 -15.33 -23.65
N ARG A 477 14.76 -14.32 -22.76
CA ARG A 477 14.92 -12.89 -23.16
C ARG A 477 15.71 -12.01 -22.19
N LEU A 478 16.55 -12.61 -21.35
CA LEU A 478 17.28 -11.92 -20.27
C LEU A 478 18.12 -10.74 -20.78
N THR A 479 18.99 -10.96 -21.77
CA THR A 479 19.97 -9.97 -22.24
C THR A 479 19.30 -8.72 -22.81
N LYS A 480 18.33 -8.87 -23.72
CA LYS A 480 17.61 -7.74 -24.34
C LYS A 480 16.86 -6.91 -23.29
N LYS A 481 16.28 -7.57 -22.29
CA LYS A 481 15.49 -6.91 -21.24
C LYS A 481 16.39 -6.17 -20.25
N LEU A 482 17.52 -6.77 -19.88
CA LEU A 482 18.53 -6.12 -19.03
C LEU A 482 19.11 -4.88 -19.71
N THR A 483 19.43 -4.96 -21.01
CA THR A 483 19.92 -3.80 -21.79
C THR A 483 18.89 -2.69 -21.81
N ARG A 484 17.62 -2.99 -22.10
CA ARG A 484 16.52 -2.00 -22.04
C ARG A 484 16.45 -1.33 -20.67
N LEU A 485 16.52 -2.10 -19.58
CA LEU A 485 16.46 -1.55 -18.22
C LEU A 485 17.65 -0.65 -17.89
N ARG A 486 18.86 -1.02 -18.34
CA ARG A 486 20.06 -0.19 -18.21
C ARG A 486 19.91 1.13 -18.97
N THR A 487 19.49 1.08 -20.24
CA THR A 487 19.24 2.28 -21.05
C THR A 487 18.16 3.16 -20.39
N PHE A 488 17.07 2.55 -19.92
CA PHE A 488 16.01 3.27 -19.21
C PHE A 488 16.52 3.96 -17.94
N PHE A 489 17.36 3.28 -17.16
CA PHE A 489 17.97 3.84 -15.96
C PHE A 489 18.91 5.01 -16.28
N LEU A 490 19.72 4.90 -17.33
CA LEU A 490 20.58 5.99 -17.78
C LEU A 490 19.78 7.21 -18.25
N SER A 491 18.73 7.00 -19.03
CA SER A 491 17.81 8.07 -19.42
C SER A 491 17.13 8.71 -18.22
N TYR A 492 16.77 7.91 -17.20
CA TYR A 492 16.21 8.43 -15.96
C TYR A 492 17.20 9.36 -15.26
N LEU A 493 18.46 8.93 -15.08
CA LEU A 493 19.51 9.76 -14.47
C LEU A 493 19.72 11.07 -15.25
N GLN A 494 19.74 11.01 -16.58
CA GLN A 494 19.85 12.19 -17.44
C GLN A 494 18.63 13.12 -17.35
N SER A 495 17.43 12.59 -17.11
CA SER A 495 16.23 13.42 -16.92
C SER A 495 16.17 14.10 -15.55
N MET A 496 17.04 13.69 -14.62
CA MET A 496 17.13 14.24 -13.27
C MET A 496 18.27 15.25 -13.11
N SER A 497 19.24 15.24 -14.03
CA SER A 497 20.30 16.26 -14.17
C SER A 497 19.79 17.46 -14.97
#